data_AF-A0A849Q5U1-F1
#
_entry.id   AF-A0A849Q5U1-F1
#
_cell.length_a   1.000
_cell.length_b   1.000
_cell.length_c   1.000
_cell.angle_alpha   90.00
_cell.angle_beta   90.00
_cell.angle_gamma   90.00
#
_symmetry.space_group_name_H-M   'P 1'
#
loop_
_entity.id
_entity.type
_entity.pdbx_description
1 polymer ?
#
loop_
_entity_poly.entity_id
_entity_poly.type
_entity_poly.pdbx_seq_one_letter_code
_entity_poly.pdbx_strand_id
1 'polypeptide(L)'
;MTRKGDDGNGKVGPTDIPPCNYELRSDGNSLTMRVLCRECGQRELRDRNCFSSLLRAFANEVNVDRITLSNHVETQYFGKALSILKGITALSYEMRQLSLRTPATPSGKTPKRCSDCQFYPRKVFTKLNEQFLRDVGLFYSLFHDMTVRLYEEEAPDYTCGECLLATREDFDYTYSRFETLLREIVKEGYAVVV
;
A
#
# COMPACT_ATOMS: atom_id res chain seq x y z
N MET A 1 -2.42 -20.39 -15.38
CA MET A 1 -1.54 -20.84 -14.29
C MET A 1 -2.12 -20.30 -12.99
N THR A 2 -2.49 -21.16 -12.05
CA THR A 2 -2.99 -20.75 -10.73
C THR A 2 -1.79 -20.55 -9.81
N ARG A 3 -1.53 -19.32 -9.35
CA ARG A 3 -0.46 -19.04 -8.39
C ARG A 3 -1.04 -19.05 -6.98
N LYS A 4 -0.41 -19.82 -6.10
CA LYS A 4 -0.70 -19.84 -4.66
C LYS A 4 0.25 -18.85 -4.00
N GLY A 5 -0.25 -17.93 -3.17
CA GLY A 5 0.60 -17.05 -2.36
C GLY A 5 1.47 -17.90 -1.43
N ASP A 6 2.76 -17.62 -1.37
CA ASP A 6 3.74 -18.37 -0.60
C ASP A 6 3.69 -17.94 0.88
N ASP A 7 3.27 -18.85 1.77
CA ASP A 7 3.13 -18.59 3.21
C ASP A 7 4.45 -18.93 3.94
N GLY A 8 5.25 -17.89 4.19
CA GLY A 8 6.38 -17.95 5.10
C GLY A 8 5.92 -18.18 6.54
N ASN A 9 6.30 -19.34 7.08
CA ASN A 9 6.03 -19.85 8.43
C ASN A 9 6.28 -18.81 9.55
N GLY A 10 5.21 -18.21 10.08
CA GLY A 10 5.23 -17.29 11.21
C GLY A 10 3.90 -17.34 11.95
N LYS A 11 3.94 -17.52 13.27
CA LYS A 11 2.79 -17.74 14.16
C LYS A 11 1.63 -16.76 13.89
N VAL A 12 0.50 -17.31 13.46
CA VAL A 12 -0.74 -16.59 13.10
C VAL A 12 -1.42 -16.06 14.37
N GLY A 13 -1.52 -14.75 14.49
CA GLY A 13 -2.38 -14.07 15.47
C GLY A 13 -3.86 -14.15 15.07
N PRO A 14 -4.80 -13.89 15.98
CA PRO A 14 -6.21 -14.14 15.72
C PRO A 14 -6.80 -13.02 14.85
N THR A 15 -6.81 -13.23 13.52
CA THR A 15 -7.80 -12.77 12.49
C THR A 15 -7.14 -12.71 11.11
N ASP A 16 -6.54 -13.78 10.62
CA ASP A 16 -6.07 -13.84 9.23
C ASP A 16 -7.04 -14.70 8.42
N ILE A 17 -8.00 -14.06 7.76
CA ILE A 17 -8.76 -14.69 6.68
C ILE A 17 -7.74 -14.97 5.56
N PRO A 18 -7.65 -16.21 5.05
CA PRO A 18 -6.68 -16.54 4.02
C PRO A 18 -6.89 -15.66 2.78
N PRO A 19 -5.80 -15.17 2.15
CA PRO A 19 -5.90 -14.33 0.97
C PRO A 19 -6.66 -15.06 -0.14
N CYS A 20 -7.51 -14.34 -0.87
CA CYS A 20 -8.24 -14.93 -1.98
C CYS A 20 -7.28 -15.38 -3.09
N ASN A 21 -7.45 -16.61 -3.58
CA ASN A 21 -6.76 -17.08 -4.78
C ASN A 21 -7.16 -16.22 -5.98
N TYR A 22 -6.25 -16.10 -6.95
CA TYR A 22 -6.55 -15.44 -8.22
C TYR A 22 -5.90 -16.16 -9.40
N GLU A 23 -6.48 -15.94 -10.57
CA GLU A 23 -5.99 -16.39 -11.86
C GLU A 23 -5.68 -15.19 -12.73
N LEU A 24 -4.63 -15.29 -13.54
CA LEU A 24 -4.39 -14.36 -14.63
C LEU A 24 -4.89 -14.97 -15.94
N ARG A 25 -5.65 -14.19 -16.70
CA ARG A 25 -6.13 -14.54 -18.03
C ARG A 25 -5.68 -13.47 -19.02
N SER A 26 -4.95 -13.90 -20.04
CA SER A 26 -4.61 -13.05 -21.17
C SER A 26 -5.68 -13.20 -22.23
N ASP A 27 -6.25 -12.08 -22.68
CA ASP A 27 -7.16 -12.03 -23.83
C ASP A 27 -6.63 -10.98 -24.81
N GLY A 28 -5.96 -11.47 -25.86
CA GLY A 28 -5.20 -10.63 -26.79
C GLY A 28 -4.14 -9.78 -26.06
N ASN A 29 -4.29 -8.46 -26.17
CA ASN A 29 -3.40 -7.47 -25.54
C ASN A 29 -3.82 -7.08 -24.11
N SER A 30 -4.85 -7.71 -23.53
CA SER A 30 -5.35 -7.37 -22.20
C SER A 30 -5.06 -8.47 -21.17
N LEU A 31 -4.61 -8.07 -19.98
CA LEU A 31 -4.41 -8.96 -18.85
C LEU A 31 -5.52 -8.77 -17.82
N THR A 32 -6.32 -9.82 -17.61
CA THR A 32 -7.39 -9.84 -16.62
C THR A 32 -6.98 -10.64 -15.39
N MET A 33 -7.05 -10.01 -14.21
CA MET A 33 -6.92 -10.71 -12.93
C MET A 33 -8.30 -11.14 -12.44
N ARG A 34 -8.53 -12.45 -12.35
CA ARG A 34 -9.77 -13.04 -11.84
C ARG A 34 -9.56 -13.51 -10.41
N VAL A 35 -10.16 -12.82 -9.45
CA VAL A 35 -10.11 -13.17 -8.02
C VAL A 35 -11.22 -14.17 -7.71
N LEU A 36 -10.85 -15.32 -7.14
CA LEU A 36 -11.76 -16.43 -6.84
C LEU A 36 -12.43 -16.22 -5.48
N CYS A 37 -13.33 -15.23 -5.41
CA CYS A 37 -13.97 -14.77 -4.18
C CYS A 37 -14.82 -15.85 -3.49
N ARG A 38 -15.37 -16.80 -4.25
CA ARG A 38 -16.13 -17.95 -3.70
C ARG A 38 -15.30 -18.79 -2.73
N GLU A 39 -13.99 -18.94 -2.96
CA GLU A 39 -13.12 -19.80 -2.15
C GLU A 39 -12.75 -19.16 -0.80
N CYS A 40 -12.65 -17.83 -0.76
CA CYS A 40 -12.35 -17.07 0.45
C CYS A 40 -13.60 -16.53 1.17
N GLY A 41 -14.81 -16.83 0.68
CA GLY A 41 -16.09 -16.45 1.29
C GLY A 41 -16.44 -14.96 1.18
N GLN A 42 -15.66 -14.19 0.43
CA GLN A 42 -15.86 -12.74 0.30
C GLN A 42 -16.72 -12.41 -0.90
N ARG A 43 -17.53 -11.35 -0.78
CA ARG A 43 -18.61 -11.08 -1.75
C ARG A 43 -18.47 -9.77 -2.49
N GLU A 44 -17.93 -8.74 -1.85
CA GLU A 44 -17.92 -7.37 -2.37
C GLU A 44 -16.61 -6.65 -2.01
N LEU A 45 -16.15 -5.73 -2.87
CA LEU A 45 -15.00 -4.85 -2.56
C LEU A 45 -15.22 -3.94 -1.36
N ARG A 46 -16.48 -3.72 -0.96
CA ARG A 46 -16.80 -2.93 0.23
C ARG A 46 -16.36 -3.62 1.51
N ASP A 47 -16.17 -4.95 1.49
CA ASP A 47 -15.59 -5.68 2.60
C ASP A 47 -14.10 -5.34 2.72
N ARG A 48 -13.69 -4.86 3.89
CA ARG A 48 -12.31 -4.45 4.18
C ARG A 48 -11.29 -5.54 3.90
N ASN A 49 -11.63 -6.79 4.26
CA ASN A 49 -10.72 -7.92 4.08
C ASN A 49 -10.62 -8.32 2.61
N CYS A 50 -11.69 -8.13 1.84
CA CYS A 50 -11.70 -8.32 0.39
C CYS A 50 -10.87 -7.29 -0.34
N PHE A 51 -11.03 -6.03 0.04
CA PHE A 51 -10.23 -4.97 -0.50
C PHE A 51 -8.74 -5.16 -0.21
N SER A 52 -8.37 -5.50 1.04
CA SER A 52 -6.98 -5.77 1.41
C SER A 52 -6.38 -6.96 0.65
N SER A 53 -7.11 -8.07 0.55
CA SER A 53 -6.66 -9.26 -0.19
C SER A 53 -6.47 -8.97 -1.67
N LEU A 54 -7.45 -8.27 -2.28
CA LEU A 54 -7.35 -7.82 -3.67
C LEU A 54 -6.12 -6.94 -3.86
N LEU A 55 -5.92 -5.96 -2.97
CA LEU A 55 -4.84 -4.98 -3.10
C LEU A 55 -3.47 -5.67 -3.03
N ARG A 56 -3.30 -6.64 -2.14
CA ARG A 56 -2.07 -7.46 -2.04
C ARG A 56 -1.85 -8.30 -3.30
N ALA A 57 -2.89 -8.95 -3.82
CA ALA A 57 -2.79 -9.71 -5.07
C ALA A 57 -2.41 -8.80 -6.25
N PHE A 58 -3.10 -7.67 -6.38
CA PHE A 58 -2.88 -6.69 -7.44
C PHE A 58 -1.49 -6.06 -7.37
N ALA A 59 -0.98 -5.77 -6.17
CA ALA A 59 0.36 -5.21 -5.98
C ALA A 59 1.50 -6.14 -6.42
N ASN A 60 1.23 -7.45 -6.56
CA ASN A 60 2.22 -8.44 -7.00
C ASN A 60 2.22 -8.67 -8.51
N GLU A 61 1.24 -8.14 -9.24
CA GLU A 61 1.05 -8.41 -10.66
C GLU A 61 1.21 -7.15 -11.51
N VAL A 62 1.87 -7.30 -12.66
CA VAL A 62 2.24 -6.18 -13.52
C VAL A 62 1.28 -6.11 -14.71
N ASN A 63 0.91 -4.89 -15.12
CA ASN A 63 0.09 -4.62 -16.32
C ASN A 63 -1.31 -5.27 -16.32
N VAL A 64 -1.94 -5.42 -15.15
CA VAL A 64 -3.35 -5.83 -15.11
C VAL A 64 -4.23 -4.69 -15.66
N ASP A 65 -5.10 -5.04 -16.62
CA ASP A 65 -6.01 -4.14 -17.35
C ASP A 65 -7.46 -4.27 -16.91
N ARG A 66 -7.79 -5.37 -16.22
CA ARG A 66 -9.12 -5.64 -15.71
C ARG A 66 -9.06 -6.53 -14.48
N ILE A 67 -9.96 -6.30 -13.53
CA ILE A 67 -10.15 -7.18 -12.37
C ILE A 67 -11.56 -7.75 -12.45
N THR A 68 -11.69 -9.06 -12.27
CA THR A 68 -12.98 -9.74 -12.16
C THR A 68 -13.08 -10.41 -10.82
N LEU A 69 -14.08 -10.05 -10.02
CA LEU A 69 -14.43 -10.80 -8.81
C LEU A 69 -15.36 -11.93 -9.20
N SER A 70 -14.87 -13.17 -9.05
CA SER A 70 -15.62 -14.38 -9.34
C SER A 70 -16.36 -14.85 -8.09
N ASN A 71 -17.67 -14.57 -8.05
CA ASN A 71 -18.61 -15.07 -7.05
C ASN A 71 -19.85 -15.66 -7.76
N HIS A 72 -21.02 -15.70 -7.10
CA HIS A 72 -22.30 -16.06 -7.73
C HIS A 72 -22.66 -15.16 -8.93
N VAL A 73 -22.21 -13.90 -8.91
CA VAL A 73 -22.29 -12.95 -10.03
C VAL A 73 -20.88 -12.41 -10.26
N GLU A 74 -20.41 -12.42 -11.50
CA GLU A 74 -19.11 -11.84 -11.84
C GLU A 74 -19.21 -10.32 -11.89
N THR A 75 -18.38 -9.64 -11.11
CA THR A 75 -18.27 -8.18 -11.13
C THR A 75 -16.94 -7.78 -11.75
N GLN A 76 -16.96 -6.92 -12.75
CA GLN A 76 -15.76 -6.48 -13.48
C GLN A 76 -15.41 -5.03 -13.12
N TYR A 77 -14.14 -4.78 -12.90
CA TYR A 77 -13.58 -3.46 -12.62
C TYR A 77 -12.51 -3.14 -13.67
N PHE A 78 -12.68 -1.99 -14.33
CA PHE A 78 -11.79 -1.49 -15.39
C PHE A 78 -11.85 0.05 -15.42
N GLY A 79 -11.02 0.67 -16.26
CA GLY A 79 -11.00 2.13 -16.41
C GLY A 79 -10.64 2.85 -15.11
N LYS A 80 -11.49 3.78 -14.67
CA LYS A 80 -11.26 4.66 -13.51
C LYS A 80 -11.05 3.88 -12.20
N ALA A 81 -11.85 2.85 -11.92
CA ALA A 81 -11.71 2.03 -10.73
C ALA A 81 -10.33 1.34 -10.67
N LEU A 82 -9.84 0.88 -11.83
CA LEU A 82 -8.52 0.29 -11.93
C LEU A 82 -7.41 1.33 -11.82
N SER A 83 -7.61 2.54 -12.36
CA SER A 83 -6.67 3.66 -12.19
C SER A 83 -6.47 4.01 -10.72
N ILE A 84 -7.55 4.03 -9.93
CA ILE A 84 -7.48 4.24 -8.47
C ILE A 84 -6.68 3.11 -7.82
N LEU A 85 -6.97 1.84 -8.14
CA LEU A 85 -6.20 0.71 -7.59
C LEU A 85 -4.72 0.78 -7.96
N LYS A 86 -4.39 1.18 -9.20
CA LYS A 86 -3.00 1.43 -9.64
C LYS A 86 -2.35 2.54 -8.81
N GLY A 87 -3.06 3.64 -8.57
CA GLY A 87 -2.58 4.73 -7.70
C GLY A 87 -2.33 4.29 -6.26
N ILE A 88 -3.24 3.50 -5.67
CA ILE A 88 -3.07 2.91 -4.34
C ILE A 88 -1.81 2.01 -4.32
N THR A 89 -1.66 1.09 -5.27
CA THR A 89 -0.47 0.22 -5.31
C THR A 89 0.81 0.97 -5.61
N ALA A 90 0.76 2.05 -6.39
CA ALA A 90 1.93 2.90 -6.65
C ALA A 90 2.41 3.55 -5.35
N LEU A 91 1.50 4.07 -4.52
CA LEU A 91 1.86 4.62 -3.22
C LEU A 91 2.47 3.56 -2.29
N SER A 92 1.92 2.35 -2.27
CA SER A 92 2.50 1.21 -1.54
C SER A 92 3.91 0.87 -2.03
N TYR A 93 4.11 0.85 -3.35
CA TYR A 93 5.43 0.62 -3.95
C TYR A 93 6.42 1.74 -3.58
N GLU A 94 6.00 3.00 -3.64
CA GLU A 94 6.81 4.15 -3.22
C GLU A 94 7.24 4.01 -1.75
N MET A 95 6.31 3.74 -0.82
CA MET A 95 6.65 3.49 0.59
C MET A 95 7.60 2.31 0.77
N ARG A 96 7.41 1.22 0.00
CA ARG A 96 8.36 0.10 0.00
C ARG A 96 9.75 0.53 -0.47
N GLN A 97 9.87 1.33 -1.52
CA GLN A 97 11.15 1.86 -1.98
C GLN A 97 11.80 2.76 -0.92
N LEU A 98 11.04 3.63 -0.26
CA LEU A 98 11.52 4.45 0.86
C LEU A 98 12.01 3.59 2.03
N SER A 99 11.38 2.45 2.28
CA SER A 99 11.84 1.51 3.31
C SER A 99 13.15 0.79 2.96
N LEU A 100 13.46 0.64 1.67
CA LEU A 100 14.62 -0.11 1.19
C LEU A 100 15.81 0.79 0.86
N ARG A 101 15.56 2.08 0.55
CA ARG A 101 16.61 3.01 0.17
C ARG A 101 17.49 3.37 1.37
N THR A 102 18.74 3.71 1.07
CA THR A 102 19.62 4.36 2.04
C THR A 102 19.11 5.79 2.28
N PRO A 103 18.87 6.20 3.55
CA PRO A 103 18.47 7.57 3.86
C PRO A 103 19.50 8.57 3.32
N ALA A 104 19.00 9.64 2.69
CA ALA A 104 19.82 10.73 2.19
C ALA A 104 19.19 12.06 2.62
N THR A 105 20.00 12.96 3.18
CA THR A 105 19.59 14.33 3.48
C THR A 105 19.40 15.14 2.19
N PRO A 106 18.78 16.33 2.23
CA PRO A 106 18.66 17.18 1.04
C PRO A 106 20.01 17.55 0.40
N SER A 107 21.10 17.48 1.16
CA SER A 107 22.47 17.68 0.64
C SER A 107 23.06 16.45 -0.07
N GLY A 108 22.30 15.36 -0.18
CA GLY A 108 22.75 14.07 -0.75
C GLY A 108 23.64 13.25 0.17
N LYS A 109 23.83 13.67 1.43
CA LYS A 109 24.66 12.94 2.40
C LYS A 109 23.87 11.81 3.04
N THR A 110 24.50 10.65 3.19
CA THR A 110 23.96 9.54 3.96
C THR A 110 24.25 9.75 5.46
N PRO A 111 23.22 9.88 6.31
CA PRO A 111 23.41 9.95 7.76
C PRO A 111 24.08 8.66 8.27
N LYS A 112 25.11 8.80 9.09
CA LYS A 112 25.74 7.63 9.76
C LYS A 112 24.78 7.09 10.82
N ARG A 113 24.85 5.81 11.18
CA ARG A 113 24.11 5.18 12.30
C ARG A 113 22.59 5.45 12.38
N CYS A 114 21.94 5.81 11.27
CA CYS A 114 20.49 6.06 11.23
C CYS A 114 19.66 4.80 11.59
N SER A 115 20.24 3.60 11.51
CA SER A 115 19.65 2.35 11.99
C SER A 115 19.27 2.35 13.47
N ASP A 116 20.00 3.12 14.27
CA ASP A 116 19.91 3.15 15.73
C ASP A 116 18.87 4.20 16.18
N CYS A 117 18.49 5.12 15.29
CA CYS A 117 17.51 6.16 15.57
C CYS A 117 16.07 5.61 15.57
N GLN A 118 15.22 6.21 16.40
CA GLN A 118 13.80 5.84 16.54
C GLN A 118 13.04 5.91 15.20
N PHE A 119 13.31 6.94 14.41
CA PHE A 119 12.65 7.22 13.13
C PHE A 119 13.45 6.77 11.92
N TYR A 120 14.23 5.69 12.05
CA TYR A 120 14.93 5.10 10.90
C TYR A 120 13.94 4.82 9.74
N PRO A 121 14.13 5.39 8.52
CA PRO A 121 13.17 5.27 7.41
C PRO A 121 12.72 3.85 7.12
N ARG A 122 13.64 2.87 7.15
CA ARG A 122 13.28 1.46 6.95
C ARG A 122 12.23 0.98 7.93
N LYS A 123 12.41 1.24 9.23
CA LYS A 123 11.44 0.82 10.27
C LYS A 123 10.09 1.51 10.06
N VAL A 124 10.12 2.81 9.81
CA VAL A 124 8.93 3.64 9.65
C VAL A 124 8.13 3.24 8.41
N PHE A 125 8.75 3.28 7.23
CA PHE A 125 8.05 3.03 5.98
C PHE A 125 7.67 1.55 5.79
N THR A 126 8.40 0.60 6.38
CA THR A 126 7.93 -0.80 6.44
C THR A 126 6.62 -0.89 7.20
N LYS A 127 6.53 -0.31 8.41
CA LYS A 127 5.33 -0.33 9.24
C LYS A 127 4.14 0.36 8.55
N LEU A 128 4.39 1.52 7.92
CA LEU A 128 3.36 2.24 7.16
C LEU A 128 2.85 1.43 5.97
N ASN A 129 3.75 0.82 5.20
CA ASN A 129 3.37 0.01 4.05
C ASN A 129 2.58 -1.25 4.44
N GLU A 130 2.99 -1.93 5.52
CA GLU A 130 2.26 -3.08 6.08
C GLU A 130 0.84 -2.68 6.51
N GLN A 131 0.70 -1.56 7.23
CA GLN A 131 -0.60 -1.06 7.63
C GLN A 131 -1.46 -0.66 6.42
N PHE A 132 -0.87 0.01 5.42
CA PHE A 132 -1.57 0.44 4.21
C PHE A 132 -2.17 -0.74 3.44
N LEU A 133 -1.39 -1.81 3.24
CA LEU A 133 -1.85 -3.03 2.55
C LEU A 133 -2.83 -3.86 3.39
N ARG A 134 -2.80 -3.74 4.72
CA ARG A 134 -3.71 -4.44 5.62
C ARG A 134 -5.06 -3.72 5.75
N ASP A 135 -5.02 -2.41 5.94
CA ASP A 135 -6.20 -1.59 6.15
C ASP A 135 -5.91 -0.12 5.81
N VAL A 136 -6.31 0.28 4.61
CA VAL A 136 -6.21 1.66 4.12
C VAL A 136 -7.02 2.64 4.99
N GLY A 137 -8.12 2.19 5.61
CA GLY A 137 -8.94 3.04 6.48
C GLY A 137 -8.22 3.43 7.77
N LEU A 138 -7.46 2.51 8.36
CA LEU A 138 -6.62 2.77 9.54
C LEU A 138 -5.22 3.31 9.20
N PHE A 139 -4.84 3.33 7.92
CA PHE A 139 -3.56 3.90 7.53
C PHE A 139 -3.47 5.39 7.85
N TYR A 140 -4.52 6.17 7.57
CA TYR A 140 -4.47 7.62 7.74
C TYR A 140 -4.18 8.02 9.20
N SER A 141 -4.81 7.37 10.17
CA SER A 141 -4.54 7.65 11.59
C SER A 141 -3.12 7.28 11.97
N LEU A 142 -2.61 6.11 11.56
CA LEU A 142 -1.22 5.73 11.82
C LEU A 142 -0.23 6.69 11.15
N PHE A 143 -0.49 7.08 9.91
CA PHE A 143 0.35 8.01 9.17
C PHE A 143 0.39 9.36 9.86
N HIS A 144 -0.77 9.91 10.23
CA HIS A 144 -0.88 11.18 10.94
C HIS A 144 -0.16 11.17 12.29
N ASP A 145 -0.42 10.17 13.14
CA ASP A 145 0.23 10.02 14.45
C ASP A 145 1.76 9.95 14.31
N MET A 146 2.23 9.24 13.28
CA MET A 146 3.67 9.12 13.02
C MET A 146 4.29 10.43 12.54
N THR A 147 3.58 11.17 11.69
CA THR A 147 3.97 12.52 11.27
C THR A 147 4.06 13.45 12.47
N VAL A 148 3.03 13.53 13.32
CA VAL A 148 3.07 14.40 14.51
C VAL A 148 4.30 14.10 15.37
N ARG A 149 4.50 12.83 15.71
CA ARG A 149 5.67 12.41 16.50
C ARG A 149 7.00 12.72 15.81
N LEU A 150 7.09 12.54 14.49
CA LEU A 150 8.31 12.82 13.73
C LEU A 150 8.68 14.31 13.75
N TYR A 151 7.69 15.20 13.74
CA TYR A 151 7.92 16.66 13.74
C TYR A 151 8.11 17.23 15.14
N GLU A 152 7.53 16.59 16.17
CA GLU A 152 7.73 16.96 17.58
C GLU A 152 9.04 16.42 18.17
N GLU A 153 9.61 15.35 17.61
CA GLU A 153 10.87 14.79 18.09
C GLU A 153 12.03 15.78 17.95
N GLU A 154 12.65 16.12 19.08
CA GLU A 154 13.94 16.79 19.13
C GLU A 154 15.06 15.76 18.95
N ALA A 155 16.01 16.06 18.06
CA ALA A 155 17.09 15.13 17.78
C ALA A 155 18.01 14.96 19.02
N PRO A 156 18.20 13.73 19.54
CA PRO A 156 19.03 13.51 20.72
C PRO A 156 20.52 13.80 20.45
N ASP A 157 20.95 13.68 19.19
CA ASP A 157 22.27 14.04 18.72
C ASP A 157 22.25 14.47 17.23
N TYR A 158 23.39 14.96 16.72
CA TYR A 158 23.55 15.37 15.33
C TYR A 158 23.24 14.24 14.32
N THR A 159 23.59 13.01 14.69
CA THR A 159 23.48 11.82 13.83
C THR A 159 22.01 11.47 13.57
N CYS A 160 21.20 11.43 14.64
CA CYS A 160 19.77 11.26 14.51
C CYS A 160 19.07 12.51 13.99
N GLY A 161 19.65 13.70 14.13
CA GLY A 161 19.17 14.92 13.49
C GLY A 161 19.15 14.81 11.96
N GLU A 162 20.25 14.37 11.34
CA GLU A 162 20.30 14.16 9.89
C GLU A 162 19.34 13.04 9.43
N CYS A 163 19.20 11.97 10.22
CA CYS A 163 18.26 10.87 9.97
C CYS A 163 16.80 11.34 10.03
N LEU A 164 16.44 12.16 11.02
CA LEU A 164 15.12 12.77 11.17
C LEU A 164 14.78 13.67 9.98
N LEU A 165 15.72 14.53 9.55
CA LEU A 165 15.53 15.40 8.40
C LEU A 165 15.26 14.59 7.12
N ALA A 166 16.07 13.58 6.84
CA ALA A 166 15.86 12.70 5.68
C ALA A 166 14.50 11.99 5.73
N THR A 167 14.07 11.58 6.92
CA THR A 167 12.77 10.93 7.13
C THR A 167 11.61 11.91 6.92
N ARG A 168 11.72 13.14 7.40
CA ARG A 168 10.70 14.20 7.23
C ARG A 168 10.44 14.49 5.76
N GLU A 169 11.49 14.64 4.95
CA GLU A 169 11.34 14.85 3.50
C GLU A 169 10.62 13.71 2.80
N ASP A 170 10.91 12.47 3.18
CA ASP A 170 10.20 11.29 2.65
C ASP A 170 8.72 11.28 3.05
N PHE A 171 8.41 11.74 4.26
CA PHE A 171 7.04 11.91 4.72
C PHE A 171 6.32 12.99 3.93
N ASP A 172 6.93 14.15 3.72
CA ASP A 172 6.36 15.24 2.93
C ASP A 172 6.04 14.79 1.50
N TYR A 173 6.98 14.05 0.89
CA TYR A 173 6.76 13.42 -0.42
C TYR A 173 5.56 12.46 -0.38
N THR A 174 5.56 11.50 0.55
CA THR A 174 4.50 10.49 0.66
C THR A 174 3.14 11.12 0.94
N TYR A 175 3.09 12.17 1.78
CA TYR A 175 1.89 12.91 2.11
C TYR A 175 1.30 13.61 0.88
N SER A 176 2.13 14.31 0.10
CA SER A 176 1.69 14.96 -1.15
C SER A 176 1.11 13.96 -2.15
N ARG A 177 1.74 12.78 -2.27
CA ARG A 177 1.26 11.68 -3.13
C ARG A 177 -0.06 11.10 -2.63
N PHE A 178 -0.18 10.89 -1.32
CA PHE A 178 -1.41 10.41 -0.70
C PHE A 178 -2.56 11.41 -0.84
N GLU A 179 -2.33 12.71 -0.62
CA GLU A 179 -3.34 13.74 -0.86
C GLU A 179 -3.81 13.77 -2.32
N THR A 180 -2.88 13.66 -3.27
CA THR A 180 -3.21 13.62 -4.70
C THR A 180 -4.14 12.44 -5.00
N LEU A 181 -3.80 11.25 -4.48
CA LEU A 181 -4.64 10.06 -4.61
C LEU A 181 -6.02 10.25 -3.96
N LEU A 182 -6.11 10.84 -2.77
CA LEU A 182 -7.40 11.14 -2.13
C LEU A 182 -8.26 12.08 -2.96
N ARG A 183 -7.66 13.14 -3.55
CA ARG A 183 -8.38 14.07 -4.44
C ARG A 183 -8.89 13.36 -5.68
N GLU A 184 -8.12 12.44 -6.26
CA GLU A 184 -8.57 11.60 -7.37
C GLU A 184 -9.74 10.68 -6.96
N ILE A 185 -9.63 10.00 -5.81
CA ILE A 185 -10.70 9.15 -5.28
C ILE A 185 -11.97 9.96 -5.05
N VAL A 186 -11.87 11.15 -4.45
CA VAL A 186 -13.03 12.02 -4.21
C VAL A 186 -13.61 12.51 -5.54
N LYS A 187 -12.78 13.01 -6.46
CA LYS A 187 -13.23 13.45 -7.78
C LYS A 187 -14.01 12.36 -8.51
N GLU A 188 -13.49 11.14 -8.51
CA GLU A 188 -14.11 10.03 -9.24
C GLU A 188 -15.27 9.38 -8.48
N GLY A 189 -15.20 9.33 -7.14
CA GLY A 189 -16.26 8.80 -6.28
C GLY A 189 -17.50 9.69 -6.20
N TYR A 190 -17.32 11.01 -6.27
CA TYR A 190 -18.42 11.99 -6.29
C TYR A 190 -18.81 12.45 -7.71
N ALA A 191 -18.07 12.05 -8.75
CA ALA A 191 -18.52 12.21 -10.15
C ALA A 191 -19.73 11.33 -10.51
N VAL A 192 -20.14 10.42 -9.61
CA VAL A 192 -21.36 9.61 -9.72
C VAL A 192 -22.51 10.27 -8.95
N VAL A 193 -22.74 11.56 -9.19
CA VAL A 193 -24.00 12.25 -8.87
C VAL A 193 -24.28 13.26 -9.99
N VAL A 194 -24.60 12.78 -11.20
CA VAL A 194 -25.50 13.43 -12.16
C VAL A 194 -26.15 12.34 -13.01
#